data_AF-A0A3N8H444-F1
#
_entry.id   AF-A0A3N8H444-F1
#
_cell.length_a   1.000
_cell.length_b   1.000
_cell.length_c   1.000
_cell.angle_alpha   90.00
_cell.angle_beta   90.00
_cell.angle_gamma   90.00
#
_symmetry.space_group_name_H-M   'P 1'
#
loop_
_entity.id
_entity.type
_entity.pdbx_description
1 polymer ?
#
loop_
_entity_poly.entity_id
_entity_poly.type
_entity_poly.pdbx_seq_one_letter_code
_entity_poly.pdbx_strand_id
1 'polypeptide(L)'
;MKQTILRALLVTLLTGSAAAARADQADGLALAQRRNCMACHAVSKPLMGPSFHDVAGKYSARGDAVDYLAQSIVKGSVGVWGNVPMPANTQLSNTEAHTLAQWVLSVR
;
A
#
# COMPACT_ATOMS: atom_id res chain seq x y z
N MET A 1 4.04 -26.97 56.17
CA MET A 1 4.44 -25.56 55.92
C MET A 1 4.94 -25.44 54.48
N LYS A 2 4.25 -24.62 53.66
CA LYS A 2 4.71 -23.99 52.39
C LYS A 2 5.04 -24.94 51.22
N GLN A 3 4.06 -25.50 50.52
CA GLN A 3 3.48 -24.93 49.28
C GLN A 3 4.09 -23.61 48.78
N THR A 4 4.66 -23.62 47.56
CA THR A 4 4.27 -22.87 46.34
C THR A 4 5.52 -22.66 45.47
N ILE A 5 5.75 -23.55 44.51
CA ILE A 5 5.46 -23.36 43.07
C ILE A 5 6.42 -22.35 42.42
N LEU A 6 7.41 -22.95 41.75
CA LEU A 6 8.25 -22.44 40.69
C LEU A 6 7.37 -21.70 39.65
N ARG A 7 7.36 -20.37 39.67
CA ARG A 7 6.79 -19.56 38.58
C ARG A 7 7.85 -19.38 37.50
N ALA A 8 7.89 -20.33 36.56
CA ALA A 8 8.56 -20.15 35.29
C ALA A 8 7.91 -18.97 34.55
N LEU A 9 8.62 -17.85 34.46
CA LEU A 9 8.27 -16.75 33.57
C LEU A 9 8.55 -17.20 32.13
N LEU A 10 7.51 -17.69 31.44
CA LEU A 10 7.50 -17.75 29.98
C LEU A 10 7.38 -16.31 29.45
N VAL A 11 8.50 -15.71 29.07
CA VAL A 11 8.52 -14.51 28.23
C VAL A 11 8.42 -15.01 26.78
N THR A 12 7.19 -15.09 26.26
CA THR A 12 6.94 -15.36 24.85
C THR A 12 7.30 -14.10 24.05
N LEU A 13 8.46 -14.13 23.37
CA LEU A 13 8.87 -13.11 22.40
C LEU A 13 7.88 -13.10 21.23
N LEU A 14 7.03 -12.08 21.14
CA LEU A 14 6.29 -11.74 19.91
C LEU A 14 7.25 -11.02 18.94
N THR A 15 8.16 -11.76 18.30
CA THR A 15 8.99 -11.25 17.20
C THR A 15 8.52 -11.88 15.89
N GLY A 16 7.45 -11.36 15.27
CA GLY A 16 6.83 -12.02 14.12
C GLY A 16 6.21 -11.17 13.01
N SER A 17 6.27 -9.85 13.04
CA SER A 17 5.44 -9.03 12.12
C SER A 17 6.18 -8.18 11.10
N ALA A 18 7.51 -8.02 11.21
CA ALA A 18 8.25 -7.12 10.32
C ALA A 18 8.64 -7.74 8.97
N ALA A 19 8.84 -9.06 8.90
CA ALA A 19 9.31 -9.73 7.68
C ALA A 19 8.21 -9.82 6.60
N ALA A 20 6.98 -10.16 6.99
CA ALA A 20 5.85 -10.26 6.06
C ALA A 20 5.50 -8.91 5.42
N ALA A 21 5.46 -7.84 6.20
CA ALA A 21 5.22 -6.49 5.70
C ALA A 21 6.31 -6.01 4.71
N ARG A 22 7.56 -6.46 4.89
CA ARG A 22 8.68 -6.07 4.02
C ARG A 22 8.66 -6.81 2.68
N ALA A 23 8.18 -8.06 2.66
CA ALA A 23 7.98 -8.83 1.43
C ALA A 23 6.85 -8.23 0.58
N ASP A 24 5.71 -7.92 1.19
CA ASP A 24 4.56 -7.30 0.51
C ASP A 24 4.91 -5.91 -0.07
N GLN A 25 5.71 -5.12 0.66
CA GLN A 25 6.26 -3.85 0.17
C GLN A 25 7.17 -4.00 -1.07
N ALA A 26 8.01 -5.04 -1.09
CA ALA A 26 8.91 -5.31 -2.22
C ALA A 26 8.14 -5.77 -3.46
N ASP A 27 7.10 -6.59 -3.26
CA ASP A 27 6.26 -7.12 -4.34
C ASP A 27 5.41 -6.02 -4.98
N GLY A 28 4.84 -5.12 -4.17
CA GLY A 28 4.05 -3.98 -4.65
C GLY A 28 4.88 -2.96 -5.44
N LEU A 29 6.07 -2.58 -4.95
CA LEU A 29 6.97 -1.68 -5.66
C LEU A 29 7.43 -2.29 -6.99
N ALA A 30 7.80 -3.57 -7.00
CA ALA A 30 8.21 -4.25 -8.21
C ALA A 30 7.06 -4.32 -9.24
N LEU A 31 5.82 -4.56 -8.79
CA LEU A 31 4.64 -4.50 -9.66
C LEU A 31 4.42 -3.09 -10.22
N ALA A 32 4.53 -2.05 -9.39
CA ALA A 32 4.37 -0.66 -9.80
C ALA A 32 5.41 -0.26 -10.86
N GLN A 33 6.65 -0.74 -10.73
CA GLN A 33 7.70 -0.55 -11.74
C GLN A 33 7.37 -1.30 -13.04
N ARG A 34 7.01 -2.59 -12.97
CA ARG A 34 6.65 -3.40 -14.15
C ARG A 34 5.44 -2.86 -14.91
N ARG A 35 4.52 -2.22 -14.20
CA ARG A 35 3.28 -1.63 -14.74
C ARG A 35 3.41 -0.13 -15.02
N ASN A 36 4.64 0.39 -15.00
CA ASN A 36 5.02 1.74 -15.40
C ASN A 36 4.36 2.87 -14.58
N CYS A 37 3.94 2.59 -13.34
CA CYS A 37 3.36 3.60 -12.45
C CYS A 37 4.39 4.69 -12.11
N MET A 38 5.68 4.31 -12.06
CA MET A 38 6.79 5.20 -11.72
C MET A 38 7.11 6.25 -12.80
N ALA A 39 6.49 6.17 -13.97
CA ALA A 39 6.65 7.19 -15.01
C ALA A 39 5.96 8.52 -14.64
N CYS A 40 4.90 8.46 -13.82
CA CYS A 40 4.11 9.63 -13.43
C CYS A 40 4.07 9.84 -11.92
N HIS A 41 4.29 8.79 -11.13
CA HIS A 41 4.28 8.83 -9.67
C HIS A 41 5.67 8.56 -9.10
N ALA A 42 5.94 9.08 -7.92
CA ALA A 42 7.07 8.66 -7.11
C ALA A 42 6.61 8.37 -5.67
N VAL A 43 7.45 7.67 -4.92
CA VAL A 43 7.13 7.29 -3.54
C VAL A 43 6.88 8.53 -2.67
N SER A 44 7.81 9.49 -2.70
CA SER A 44 7.85 10.57 -1.71
C SER A 44 7.53 11.98 -2.20
N LYS A 45 7.90 12.32 -3.44
CA LYS A 45 7.64 13.65 -4.00
C LYS A 45 6.73 13.54 -5.20
N PRO A 46 5.78 14.47 -5.38
CA PRO A 46 4.94 14.47 -6.58
C PRO A 46 5.81 14.68 -7.84
N LEU A 47 5.34 14.12 -8.97
CA LEU A 47 5.94 14.29 -10.29
C LEU A 47 4.89 14.87 -11.24
N MET A 48 4.28 14.04 -12.09
CA MET A 48 3.09 14.43 -12.87
C MET A 48 1.82 14.11 -12.09
N GLY A 49 1.82 12.98 -11.38
CA GLY A 49 0.81 12.60 -10.41
C GLY A 49 1.25 12.89 -8.96
N PRO A 50 0.34 12.70 -7.99
CA PRO A 50 0.66 12.80 -6.57
C PRO A 50 1.72 11.78 -6.16
N SER A 51 2.44 12.04 -5.08
CA SER A 51 3.30 11.02 -4.49
C SER A 51 2.46 9.88 -3.89
N PHE A 52 3.03 8.68 -3.78
CA PHE A 52 2.33 7.59 -3.10
C PHE A 52 2.10 7.89 -1.61
N HIS A 53 2.97 8.64 -0.93
CA HIS A 53 2.68 9.15 0.41
C HIS A 53 1.46 10.06 0.45
N ASP A 54 1.29 10.97 -0.52
CA ASP A 54 0.11 11.84 -0.56
C ASP A 54 -1.16 11.02 -0.73
N VAL A 55 -1.13 10.01 -1.61
CA VAL A 55 -2.25 9.10 -1.82
C VAL A 55 -2.56 8.32 -0.55
N ALA A 56 -1.56 7.73 0.09
CA ALA A 56 -1.69 7.01 1.35
C ALA A 56 -2.30 7.90 2.45
N GLY A 57 -1.76 9.12 2.60
CA GLY A 57 -2.23 10.10 3.57
C GLY A 57 -3.69 10.50 3.35
N LYS A 58 -4.05 10.87 2.11
CA LYS A 58 -5.41 11.32 1.76
C LYS A 58 -6.47 10.24 2.01
N TYR A 59 -6.15 8.97 1.73
CA TYR A 59 -7.12 7.87 1.80
C TYR A 59 -7.03 7.00 3.06
N SER A 60 -6.13 7.32 3.99
CA SER A 60 -5.90 6.56 5.23
C SER A 60 -7.16 6.31 6.08
N ALA A 61 -8.10 7.24 6.11
CA ALA A 61 -9.33 7.15 6.91
C ALA A 61 -10.53 6.56 6.13
N ARG A 62 -10.35 6.19 4.87
CA ARG A 62 -11.45 5.73 4.00
C ARG A 62 -11.64 4.22 4.11
N GLY A 63 -12.81 3.77 4.55
CA GLY A 63 -13.08 2.35 4.83
C GLY A 63 -12.98 1.42 3.62
N ASP A 64 -13.27 1.93 2.42
CA ASP A 64 -13.22 1.19 1.16
C ASP A 64 -11.96 1.51 0.33
N ALA A 65 -10.93 2.16 0.91
CA ALA A 65 -9.81 2.78 0.20
C ALA A 65 -9.18 1.92 -0.91
N VAL A 66 -8.93 0.63 -0.63
CA VAL A 66 -8.33 -0.31 -1.58
C VAL A 66 -9.17 -0.40 -2.87
N ASP A 67 -10.47 -0.63 -2.76
CA ASP A 67 -11.33 -0.89 -3.92
C ASP A 67 -11.49 0.34 -4.81
N TYR A 68 -11.58 1.55 -4.24
CA TYR A 68 -11.64 2.79 -5.02
C TYR A 68 -10.34 3.13 -5.69
N LEU A 69 -9.21 2.92 -5.00
CA LEU A 69 -7.91 3.14 -5.62
C LEU A 69 -7.69 2.12 -6.74
N ALA A 70 -8.04 0.85 -6.54
CA ALA A 70 -8.00 -0.16 -7.60
C ALA A 70 -8.88 0.25 -8.80
N GLN A 71 -10.11 0.71 -8.56
CA GLN A 71 -10.97 1.21 -9.62
C GLN A 71 -10.39 2.45 -10.32
N SER A 72 -9.83 3.40 -9.57
CA SER A 72 -9.19 4.59 -10.13
C SER A 72 -7.97 4.23 -10.97
N ILE A 73 -7.17 3.25 -10.53
CA ILE A 73 -6.00 2.73 -11.25
C ILE A 73 -6.45 2.14 -12.60
N VAL A 74 -7.47 1.29 -12.62
CA VAL A 74 -7.93 0.63 -13.85
C VAL A 74 -8.65 1.61 -14.79
N LYS A 75 -9.54 2.45 -14.25
CA LYS A 75 -10.41 3.35 -15.05
C LYS A 75 -9.75 4.69 -15.38
N GLY A 76 -8.63 5.00 -14.75
CA GLY A 76 -8.06 6.35 -14.77
C GLY A 76 -8.80 7.28 -13.80
N SER A 77 -8.28 8.50 -13.65
CA SER A 77 -8.90 9.52 -12.79
C SER A 77 -8.53 10.94 -13.23
N VAL A 78 -9.36 11.92 -12.90
CA VAL A 78 -9.10 13.35 -13.12
C VAL A 78 -9.85 14.16 -12.07
N GLY A 79 -9.37 15.37 -11.75
CA GLY A 79 -10.04 16.34 -10.87
C GLY A 79 -9.71 16.20 -9.38
N VAL A 80 -9.37 15.00 -8.90
CA VAL A 80 -9.06 14.79 -7.46
C VAL A 80 -7.73 15.41 -7.04
N TRP A 81 -6.74 15.39 -7.94
CA TRP A 81 -5.37 15.85 -7.70
C TRP A 81 -4.97 17.02 -8.61
N GLY A 82 -5.89 17.51 -9.44
CA GLY A 82 -5.64 18.53 -10.45
C GLY A 82 -6.31 18.20 -11.77
N ASN A 83 -5.97 18.97 -12.79
CA ASN A 83 -6.51 18.86 -14.15
C ASN A 83 -5.77 17.85 -15.04
N VAL A 84 -4.58 17.37 -14.62
CA VAL A 84 -3.83 16.34 -15.35
C VAL A 84 -4.52 14.98 -15.13
N PRO A 85 -5.03 14.32 -16.18
CA PRO A 85 -5.67 13.03 -16.03
C PRO A 85 -4.64 11.91 -15.83
N MET A 86 -4.93 10.98 -14.93
CA MET A 86 -4.30 9.66 -14.92
C MET A 86 -5.01 8.77 -15.95
N PRO A 87 -4.31 8.28 -17.00
CA PRO A 87 -4.93 7.42 -18.00
C PRO A 87 -5.43 6.10 -17.40
N ALA A 88 -6.41 5.48 -18.07
CA ALA A 88 -6.84 4.13 -17.73
C ALA A 88 -5.72 3.11 -17.95
N ASN A 89 -5.40 2.31 -16.93
CA ASN A 89 -4.39 1.27 -17.01
C ASN A 89 -5.04 -0.07 -17.42
N THR A 90 -5.54 -0.14 -18.66
CA THR A 90 -6.32 -1.28 -19.18
C THR A 90 -5.56 -2.59 -19.25
N GLN A 91 -4.23 -2.56 -19.15
CA GLN A 91 -3.36 -3.73 -19.09
C GLN A 91 -3.31 -4.42 -17.70
N LEU A 92 -3.87 -3.79 -16.66
CA LEU A 92 -3.89 -4.36 -15.31
C LEU A 92 -5.07 -5.30 -15.13
N SER A 93 -4.81 -6.46 -14.54
CA SER A 93 -5.89 -7.27 -13.98
C SER A 93 -6.48 -6.60 -12.72
N ASN A 94 -7.71 -6.97 -12.36
CA ASN A 94 -8.33 -6.51 -11.12
C ASN A 94 -7.46 -6.88 -9.90
N THR A 95 -6.88 -8.08 -9.88
CA THR A 95 -6.00 -8.54 -8.81
C THR A 95 -4.79 -7.63 -8.65
N GLU A 96 -4.08 -7.34 -9.75
CA GLU A 96 -2.91 -6.45 -9.70
C GLU A 96 -3.27 -5.03 -9.25
N ALA A 97 -4.43 -4.51 -9.68
CA ALA A 97 -4.89 -3.20 -9.25
C ALA A 97 -5.15 -3.14 -7.73
N HIS A 98 -5.70 -4.21 -7.14
CA HIS A 98 -5.88 -4.29 -5.68
C HIS A 98 -4.55 -4.44 -4.95
N THR A 99 -3.61 -5.25 -5.47
CA THR A 99 -2.25 -5.34 -4.92
C THR A 99 -1.55 -3.98 -4.93
N LEU A 100 -1.62 -3.24 -6.04
CA LEU A 100 -1.07 -1.89 -6.12
C LEU A 100 -1.75 -0.94 -5.14
N ALA A 101 -3.08 -0.96 -5.04
CA ALA A 101 -3.81 -0.10 -4.12
C ALA A 101 -3.46 -0.37 -2.65
N GLN A 102 -3.37 -1.64 -2.24
CA GLN A 102 -2.94 -2.05 -0.91
C GLN A 102 -1.51 -1.59 -0.63
N TRP A 103 -0.61 -1.80 -1.60
CA TRP A 103 0.77 -1.36 -1.50
C TRP A 103 0.86 0.16 -1.33
N VAL A 104 0.20 0.94 -2.18
CA VAL A 104 0.20 2.42 -2.11
C VAL A 104 -0.25 2.88 -0.72
N LEU A 105 -1.30 2.30 -0.15
CA LEU A 105 -1.79 2.66 1.20
C LEU A 105 -0.81 2.27 2.32
N SER A 106 0.12 1.34 2.07
CA SER A 106 1.15 0.91 3.02
C SER A 106 2.41 1.78 3.00
N VAL A 107 2.57 2.62 1.97
CA VAL A 107 3.75 3.46 1.75
C VAL A 107 3.72 4.67 2.70
N ARG A 108 4.69 4.78 3.61
CA ARG A 108 4.78 5.81 4.67
C ARG A 108 5.95 6.75 4.55
#